data_AF-A0A2V9ZRA9-F1
#
_entry.id   AF-A0A2V9ZRA9-F1
#
_cell.length_a   1.000
_cell.length_b   1.000
_cell.length_c   1.000
_cell.angle_alpha   90.00
_cell.angle_beta   90.00
_cell.angle_gamma   90.00
#
_symmetry.space_group_name_H-M   'P 1'
#
loop_
_entity.id
_entity.type
_entity.pdbx_description
1 polymer ?
#
loop_
_entity_poly.entity_id
_entity_poly.type
_entity_poly.pdbx_seq_one_letter_code
_entity_poly.pdbx_strand_id
1 'polypeptide(L)'
;MERRHYNLCARSARIACVPSKRLRAKKKKIDEIEISSDPAEVAEDAGLRYVSDEQPGYTRKTKGDDFDYFDTEGRKIRDETRLLRIKRLAIPPAYTNVWICPTPNGHIQATGRDARGRKQYRYHERWREVRDENKYDRMIVFAKALPKLRRRV
;
A
#
# COMPACT_ATOMS: atom_id res chain seq x y z
N MET A 1 -2.95 -62.77 -9.32
CA MET A 1 -3.97 -62.07 -8.52
C MET A 1 -3.44 -60.67 -8.20
N GLU A 2 -4.05 -59.54 -8.47
CA GLU A 2 -5.14 -59.15 -9.37
C GLU A 2 -5.02 -57.61 -9.44
N ARG A 3 -4.67 -57.06 -10.61
CA ARG A 3 -4.60 -55.60 -10.81
C ARG A 3 -6.03 -55.09 -10.89
N ARG A 4 -6.48 -54.36 -9.87
CA ARG A 4 -7.80 -53.72 -9.87
C ARG A 4 -7.81 -52.54 -10.84
N HIS A 5 -8.36 -52.79 -12.02
CA HIS A 5 -9.03 -51.79 -12.84
C HIS A 5 -10.13 -51.11 -12.02
N TYR A 6 -10.16 -49.78 -12.01
CA TYR A 6 -11.39 -49.03 -11.74
C TYR A 6 -11.58 -48.04 -12.87
N ASN A 7 -12.58 -48.34 -13.70
CA ASN A 7 -13.12 -47.42 -14.70
C ASN A 7 -14.63 -47.27 -14.42
N LEU A 8 -15.03 -45.99 -14.37
CA LEU A 8 -16.37 -45.39 -14.52
C LEU A 8 -17.49 -45.73 -13.52
N CYS A 9 -18.11 -44.67 -12.97
CA CYS A 9 -19.51 -44.35 -13.31
C CYS A 9 -19.85 -42.90 -12.92
N ALA A 10 -20.20 -42.10 -13.92
CA ALA A 10 -20.61 -40.71 -13.79
C ALA A 10 -22.00 -40.59 -13.14
N ARG A 11 -22.13 -39.74 -12.11
CA ARG A 11 -23.43 -39.25 -11.63
C ARG A 11 -23.52 -37.74 -11.84
N SER A 12 -24.32 -37.39 -12.83
CA SER A 12 -24.75 -36.05 -13.20
C SER A 12 -25.49 -35.36 -12.03
N ALA A 13 -24.99 -34.21 -11.58
CA ALA A 13 -25.79 -33.21 -10.88
C ALA A 13 -26.08 -32.06 -11.85
N ARG A 14 -27.34 -31.96 -12.30
CA ARG A 14 -27.82 -30.81 -13.07
C ARG A 14 -27.88 -29.60 -12.14
N ILE A 15 -26.90 -28.71 -12.24
CA ILE A 15 -27.02 -27.35 -11.69
C ILE A 15 -27.94 -26.58 -12.64
N ALA A 16 -29.14 -26.24 -12.17
CA ALA A 16 -30.04 -25.37 -12.90
C ALA A 16 -29.38 -23.99 -13.07
N CYS A 17 -29.08 -23.61 -14.31
CA CYS A 17 -28.62 -22.27 -14.66
C CYS A 17 -29.81 -21.31 -14.56
N VAL A 18 -29.88 -20.53 -13.48
CA VAL A 18 -30.83 -19.42 -13.36
C VAL A 18 -30.40 -18.34 -14.36
N PRO A 19 -31.29 -17.84 -15.24
CA PRO A 19 -30.92 -16.82 -16.19
C PRO A 19 -30.65 -15.51 -15.43
N SER A 20 -29.38 -15.16 -15.25
CA SER A 20 -29.03 -13.84 -14.74
C SER A 20 -29.45 -12.82 -15.80
N LYS A 21 -30.42 -11.97 -15.44
CA LYS A 21 -30.87 -10.87 -16.28
C LYS A 21 -29.62 -10.09 -16.70
N ARG A 22 -29.34 -10.01 -18.00
CA ARG A 22 -28.28 -9.17 -18.58
C ARG A 22 -28.56 -7.72 -18.20
N LEU A 23 -27.98 -7.28 -17.08
CA LEU A 23 -27.87 -5.86 -16.78
C LEU A 23 -26.98 -5.28 -17.88
N ARG A 24 -27.55 -4.42 -18.73
CA ARG A 24 -26.79 -3.63 -19.71
C ARG A 24 -25.81 -2.77 -18.91
N ALA A 25 -24.56 -3.20 -18.84
CA ALA A 25 -23.47 -2.37 -18.38
C ALA A 25 -23.41 -1.15 -19.32
N LYS A 26 -23.74 0.04 -18.80
CA LYS A 26 -23.49 1.30 -19.50
C LYS A 26 -21.99 1.34 -19.79
N LYS A 27 -21.60 1.28 -21.07
CA LYS A 27 -20.23 1.59 -21.51
C LYS A 27 -19.97 3.06 -21.16
N LYS A 28 -19.39 3.32 -19.99
CA LYS A 28 -18.75 4.62 -19.75
C LYS A 28 -17.60 4.74 -20.75
N LYS A 29 -17.53 5.87 -21.43
CA LYS A 29 -16.47 6.18 -22.38
C LYS A 29 -15.16 6.23 -21.56
N ILE A 30 -14.22 5.34 -21.87
CA ILE A 30 -12.95 5.14 -21.13
C ILE A 30 -11.98 6.32 -21.37
N ASP A 31 -12.39 7.33 -22.13
CA ASP A 31 -11.57 8.47 -22.54
C ASP A 31 -11.48 9.55 -21.45
N GLU A 32 -12.33 9.51 -20.42
CA GLU A 32 -12.39 10.45 -19.28
C GLU A 32 -12.08 9.76 -17.95
N ILE A 33 -11.04 8.93 -17.89
CA ILE A 33 -10.47 8.58 -16.59
C ILE A 33 -9.47 9.70 -16.27
N GLU A 34 -9.95 10.74 -15.60
CA GLU A 34 -9.08 11.69 -14.89
C GLU A 34 -8.37 10.92 -13.77
N ILE A 35 -7.29 10.25 -14.12
CA ILE A 35 -6.40 9.65 -13.13
C ILE A 35 -5.72 10.83 -12.44
N SER A 36 -6.19 11.21 -11.25
CA SER A 36 -5.49 12.19 -10.42
C SER A 36 -4.03 11.75 -10.31
N SER A 37 -3.14 12.60 -10.81
CA SER A 37 -1.72 12.34 -10.86
C SER A 37 -1.02 12.70 -9.57
N ASP A 38 -1.60 13.63 -8.81
CA ASP A 38 -1.00 14.21 -7.62
C ASP A 38 -1.08 13.23 -6.44
N PRO A 39 0.06 12.77 -5.90
CA PRO A 39 0.08 11.96 -4.69
C PRO A 39 -0.66 12.58 -3.49
N ALA A 40 -0.76 13.91 -3.42
CA ALA A 40 -1.44 14.61 -2.34
C ALA A 40 -2.96 14.40 -2.42
N GLU A 41 -3.57 14.64 -3.58
CA GLU A 41 -5.00 14.40 -3.82
C GLU A 41 -5.37 12.93 -3.56
N VAL A 42 -4.54 12.00 -4.06
CA VAL A 42 -4.74 10.56 -3.84
C VAL A 42 -4.68 10.19 -2.35
N ALA A 43 -3.87 10.90 -1.55
CA ALA A 43 -3.85 10.69 -0.11
C ALA A 43 -5.14 11.19 0.54
N GLU A 44 -5.60 12.38 0.15
CA GLU A 44 -6.82 12.99 0.67
C GLU A 44 -8.07 12.16 0.35
N ASP A 45 -8.18 11.65 -0.88
CA ASP A 45 -9.26 10.73 -1.30
C ASP A 45 -9.28 9.44 -0.46
N ALA A 46 -8.11 8.98 -0.02
CA ALA A 46 -7.95 7.84 0.88
C ALA A 46 -8.27 8.19 2.36
N GLY A 47 -8.59 9.45 2.67
CA GLY A 47 -8.72 9.97 4.03
C GLY A 47 -7.38 10.03 4.78
N LEU A 48 -6.27 10.13 4.04
CA LEU A 48 -4.91 10.21 4.55
C LEU A 48 -4.31 11.60 4.30
N ARG A 49 -3.29 11.94 5.06
CA ARG A 49 -2.53 13.17 4.90
C ARG A 49 -1.25 12.93 4.13
N TYR A 50 -1.00 13.75 3.12
CA TYR A 50 0.31 13.78 2.49
C TYR A 50 1.35 14.41 3.44
N VAL A 51 2.38 13.66 3.79
CA VAL A 51 3.41 14.02 4.78
C VAL A 51 4.81 13.73 4.23
N SER A 52 5.80 14.52 4.61
CA SER A 52 7.20 14.32 4.24
C SER A 52 8.05 14.09 5.47
N ASP A 53 9.13 13.33 5.34
CA ASP A 53 10.09 13.09 6.43
C ASP A 53 11.02 14.29 6.70
N GLU A 54 10.91 15.35 5.91
CA GLU A 54 11.53 16.65 6.15
C GLU A 54 10.77 17.48 7.19
N GLN A 55 9.52 17.13 7.47
CA GLN A 55 8.72 17.80 8.49
C GLN A 55 9.10 17.31 9.89
N PRO A 56 8.87 18.11 10.95
CA PRO A 56 9.09 17.67 12.32
C PRO A 56 8.33 16.36 12.61
N GLY A 57 9.06 15.34 13.05
CA GLY A 57 8.50 14.04 13.41
C GLY A 57 9.08 13.50 14.70
N TYR A 58 8.59 12.35 15.12
CA TYR A 58 9.16 11.66 16.26
C TYR A 58 10.46 10.97 15.85
N THR A 59 11.42 10.95 16.77
CA THR A 59 12.73 10.34 16.54
C THR A 59 12.95 9.18 17.51
N ARG A 60 13.84 8.27 17.12
CA ARG A 60 14.20 7.08 17.89
C ARG A 60 15.69 7.14 18.24
N LYS A 61 16.03 6.87 19.51
CA LYS A 61 17.42 6.65 19.95
C LYS A 61 17.53 5.31 20.66
N THR A 62 18.68 4.65 20.50
CA THR A 62 19.01 3.39 21.17
C THR A 62 19.32 3.62 22.64
N LYS A 63 18.80 2.76 23.51
CA LYS A 63 19.10 2.73 24.95
C LYS A 63 19.35 1.27 25.37
N GLY A 64 20.59 0.82 25.22
CA GLY A 64 20.94 -0.59 25.42
C GLY A 64 20.18 -1.47 24.43
N ASP A 65 19.40 -2.42 24.96
CA ASP A 65 18.58 -3.35 24.17
C ASP A 65 17.21 -2.79 23.75
N ASP A 66 16.83 -1.61 24.25
CA ASP A 66 15.54 -0.98 23.94
C ASP A 66 15.71 0.37 23.24
N PHE A 67 14.59 1.00 22.89
CA PHE A 67 14.54 2.28 22.19
C PHE A 67 13.77 3.33 22.99
N ASP A 68 14.38 4.51 23.10
CA ASP A 68 13.70 5.71 23.58
C ASP A 68 13.18 6.52 22.39
N TYR A 69 11.95 7.00 22.49
CA TYR A 69 11.28 7.81 21.49
C TYR A 69 11.16 9.26 21.97
N PHE A 70 11.37 10.20 21.05
CA PHE A 70 11.32 11.63 21.31
C PHE A 70 10.30 12.29 20.41
N ASP A 71 9.62 13.30 20.93
CA ASP A 71 8.65 14.10 20.18
C ASP A 71 9.33 15.08 19.21
N THR A 72 8.52 15.91 18.55
CA THR A 72 8.98 16.92 17.59
C THR A 72 9.83 18.02 18.21
N GLU A 73 9.76 18.18 19.54
CA GLU A 73 10.54 19.16 20.31
C GLU A 73 11.74 18.52 21.02
N GLY A 74 11.97 17.21 20.81
CA GLY A 74 13.06 16.47 21.44
C GLY A 74 12.77 16.05 22.89
N ARG A 75 11.53 16.14 23.37
CA ARG A 75 11.15 15.63 24.69
C ARG A 75 10.80 14.15 24.62
N LYS A 76 11.12 13.41 25.68
CA LYS A 76 10.86 11.96 25.72
C LYS A 76 9.36 11.67 25.72
N ILE A 77 8.90 10.83 24.80
CA ILE A 77 7.51 10.38 24.72
C ILE A 77 7.28 9.34 25.82
N ARG A 78 6.37 9.65 26.76
CA ARG A 78 5.92 8.74 27.82
C ARG A 78 4.49 8.25 27.64
N ASP A 79 3.77 8.83 26.68
CA ASP A 79 2.39 8.47 26.39
C ASP A 79 2.29 7.04 25.83
N GLU A 80 1.57 6.17 26.54
CA GLU A 80 1.45 4.75 26.20
C GLU A 80 0.77 4.55 24.84
N THR A 81 -0.23 5.36 24.50
CA THR A 81 -0.96 5.26 23.23
C THR A 81 -0.03 5.50 22.04
N ARG A 82 0.79 6.56 22.11
CA ARG A 82 1.83 6.84 21.11
C ARG A 82 2.87 5.72 21.03
N LEU A 83 3.35 5.23 22.18
CA LEU A 83 4.35 4.16 22.22
C LEU A 83 3.83 2.85 21.61
N LEU A 84 2.59 2.46 21.94
CA LEU A 84 1.93 1.28 21.37
C LEU A 84 1.77 1.41 19.86
N ARG A 85 1.36 2.59 19.36
CA ARG A 85 1.27 2.85 17.92
C ARG A 85 2.64 2.70 17.24
N ILE A 86 3.69 3.28 17.82
CA ILE A 86 5.03 3.20 17.26
C ILE A 86 5.53 1.75 17.21
N LYS A 87 5.29 0.97 18.28
CA LYS A 87 5.64 -0.45 18.33
C LYS A 87 4.92 -1.27 17.24
N ARG A 88 3.64 -0.98 16.97
CA ARG A 88 2.87 -1.62 15.89
C ARG A 88 3.43 -1.37 14.48
N LEU A 89 4.20 -0.31 14.27
CA LEU A 89 4.85 -0.05 12.97
C LEU A 89 5.97 -1.06 12.64
N ALA A 90 6.43 -1.85 13.62
CA ALA A 90 7.47 -2.86 13.46
C ALA A 90 8.70 -2.33 12.67
N ILE A 91 9.23 -1.19 13.16
CA ILE A 91 10.42 -0.54 12.57
C ILE A 91 11.64 -1.40 12.96
N PRO A 92 12.39 -1.96 11.98
CA PRO A 92 13.51 -2.83 12.28
C PRO A 92 14.53 -2.17 13.22
N PRO A 93 15.11 -2.92 14.18
CA PRO A 93 16.06 -2.36 15.15
C PRO A 93 17.34 -1.85 14.48
N ALA A 94 17.76 -2.48 13.38
CA ALA A 94 18.94 -2.08 12.61
C ALA A 94 18.82 -0.73 11.87
N TYR A 95 17.62 -0.13 11.81
CA TYR A 95 17.44 1.12 11.09
C TYR A 95 18.03 2.31 11.86
N THR A 96 18.80 3.14 11.17
CA THR A 96 19.36 4.40 11.68
C THR A 96 18.59 5.60 11.12
N ASN A 97 18.77 6.79 11.71
CA ASN A 97 18.11 8.03 11.28
C ASN A 97 16.60 7.86 11.06
N VAL A 98 15.93 7.32 12.07
CA VAL A 98 14.51 6.98 12.00
C VAL A 98 13.66 8.22 12.27
N TRP A 99 12.77 8.50 11.32
CA TRP A 99 11.69 9.49 11.44
C TRP A 99 10.36 8.76 11.53
N ILE A 100 9.49 9.21 12.41
CA ILE A 100 8.17 8.61 12.63
C ILE A 100 7.12 9.71 12.57
N CYS A 101 6.07 9.51 11.78
CA CYS A 101 5.02 10.49 11.61
C CYS A 101 4.26 10.70 12.94
N PRO A 102 4.07 11.95 13.41
CA PRO A 102 3.32 12.23 14.63
C PRO A 102 1.85 11.83 14.54
N THR A 103 1.24 11.99 13.36
CA THR A 103 -0.17 11.69 13.14
C THR A 103 -0.34 10.24 12.65
N PRO A 104 -1.43 9.55 13.04
CA PRO A 104 -1.69 8.18 12.59
C PRO A 104 -2.17 8.10 11.14
N ASN A 105 -2.69 9.20 10.58
CA ASN A 105 -3.26 9.28 9.24
C ASN A 105 -2.26 9.75 8.17
N GLY A 106 -0.96 9.83 8.49
CA GLY A 106 0.06 10.15 7.49
C GLY A 106 0.20 9.00 6.50
N HIS A 107 0.27 9.29 5.20
CA HIS A 107 0.47 8.24 4.19
C HIS A 107 1.81 7.51 4.37
N ILE A 108 2.85 8.21 4.85
CA ILE A 108 4.10 7.64 5.38
C ILE A 108 4.01 7.64 6.90
N GLN A 109 4.19 6.46 7.51
CA GLN A 109 4.20 6.30 8.96
C GLN A 109 5.60 6.37 9.56
N ALA A 110 6.61 5.86 8.85
CA ALA A 110 7.99 5.99 9.28
C ALA A 110 8.97 5.90 8.10
N THR A 111 10.12 6.55 8.26
CA THR A 111 11.29 6.35 7.41
C THR A 111 12.51 6.00 8.26
N GLY A 112 13.50 5.38 7.65
CA GLY A 112 14.77 5.07 8.29
C GLY A 112 15.80 4.65 7.25
N ARG A 113 17.05 4.54 7.66
CA ARG A 113 18.14 4.05 6.81
C ARG A 113 18.50 2.63 7.19
N ASP A 114 18.58 1.75 6.20
CA ASP A 114 19.05 0.38 6.40
C ASP A 114 20.57 0.32 6.65
N ALA A 115 21.09 -0.88 6.89
CA ALA A 115 22.52 -1.11 7.10
C ALA A 115 23.40 -0.70 5.89
N ARG A 116 22.80 -0.55 4.70
CA ARG A 116 23.47 -0.09 3.47
C ARG A 116 23.25 1.42 3.22
N GLY A 117 22.66 2.14 4.17
CA GLY A 117 22.39 3.57 4.08
C GLY A 117 21.20 3.97 3.19
N ARG A 118 20.46 3.01 2.63
CA ARG A 118 19.31 3.26 1.75
C ARG A 118 18.11 3.69 2.58
N LYS A 119 17.37 4.70 2.10
CA LYS A 119 16.16 5.17 2.76
C LYS A 119 15.04 4.15 2.54
N GLN A 120 14.50 3.64 3.64
CA GLN A 120 13.41 2.68 3.70
C GLN A 120 12.16 3.35 4.25
N TYR A 121 11.01 2.99 3.70
CA TYR A 121 9.71 3.58 4.04
C TYR A 121 8.79 2.54 4.69
N ARG A 122 7.96 3.02 5.62
CA ARG A 122 6.78 2.34 6.14
C ARG A 122 5.57 3.19 5.80
N TYR A 123 4.65 2.64 5.01
CA TYR A 123 3.43 3.31 4.60
C TYR A 123 2.25 2.92 5.47
N HIS A 124 1.24 3.78 5.51
CA HIS A 124 -0.08 3.43 6.00
C HIS A 124 -0.70 2.30 5.16
N GLU A 125 -1.51 1.44 5.77
CA GLU A 125 -2.14 0.29 5.08
C GLU A 125 -3.02 0.74 3.90
N ARG A 126 -3.94 1.68 4.17
CA ARG A 126 -4.80 2.32 3.15
C ARG A 126 -4.03 2.97 1.99
N TRP A 127 -2.82 3.48 2.22
CA TRP A 127 -2.02 4.09 1.15
C TRP A 127 -1.57 3.04 0.11
N ARG A 128 -1.30 1.81 0.58
CA ARG A 128 -0.90 0.71 -0.31
C ARG A 128 -2.06 0.32 -1.23
N GLU A 129 -3.25 0.15 -0.67
CA GLU A 129 -4.47 -0.21 -1.40
C GLU A 129 -4.76 0.78 -2.53
N VAL A 130 -4.79 2.08 -2.21
CA VAL A 130 -5.13 3.14 -3.18
C VAL A 130 -4.05 3.32 -4.25
N ARG A 131 -2.76 3.12 -3.92
CA ARG A 131 -1.68 3.20 -4.91
C ARG A 131 -1.65 1.99 -5.85
N ASP A 132 -2.00 0.81 -5.33
CA ASP A 132 -2.06 -0.40 -6.13
C ASP A 132 -3.20 -0.33 -7.16
N GLU A 133 -4.37 0.19 -6.78
CA GLU A 133 -5.50 0.43 -7.71
C GLU A 133 -5.11 1.39 -8.83
N ASN A 134 -4.56 2.56 -8.49
CA ASN A 134 -4.17 3.59 -9.45
C ASN A 134 -3.07 3.15 -10.45
N LYS A 135 -2.24 2.17 -10.10
CA LYS A 135 -1.14 1.71 -10.96
C LYS A 135 -1.64 0.93 -12.18
N TYR A 136 -2.68 0.11 -12.01
CA TYR A 136 -3.20 -0.73 -13.09
C TYR A 136 -3.87 0.11 -14.19
N ASP A 137 -4.62 1.13 -13.79
CA ASP A 137 -5.29 2.01 -14.74
C ASP A 137 -4.29 2.80 -15.61
N ARG A 138 -3.18 3.26 -15.02
CA ARG A 138 -2.11 3.93 -15.76
C ARG A 138 -1.41 3.01 -16.75
N MET A 139 -1.27 1.71 -16.46
CA MET A 139 -0.68 0.75 -17.40
C MET A 139 -1.51 0.60 -18.67
N ILE A 140 -2.84 0.65 -18.56
CA ILE A 140 -3.74 0.57 -19.72
C ILE A 140 -3.58 1.81 -20.61
N VAL A 141 -3.49 3.00 -20.00
CA VAL A 141 -3.26 4.26 -20.73
C VAL A 141 -1.92 4.23 -21.46
N PHE A 142 -0.86 3.78 -20.78
CA PHE A 142 0.47 3.63 -21.40
C PHE A 142 0.45 2.62 -22.57
N ALA A 143 -0.22 1.48 -22.40
CA ALA A 143 -0.32 0.47 -23.46
C ALA A 143 -1.01 1.02 -24.73
N LYS A 144 -2.03 1.87 -24.57
CA LYS A 144 -2.67 2.58 -25.71
C LYS A 144 -1.74 3.57 -26.41
N ALA A 145 -0.76 4.14 -25.70
CA ALA A 145 0.21 5.08 -26.25
C ALA A 145 1.38 4.39 -26.98
N LEU A 146 1.67 3.12 -26.69
CA LEU A 146 2.79 2.36 -27.25
C LEU A 146 2.86 2.36 -28.79
N PRO A 147 1.76 2.18 -29.55
CA PRO A 147 1.83 2.17 -31.02
C PRO A 147 2.31 3.50 -31.60
N LYS A 148 1.96 4.64 -30.99
CA LYS A 148 2.42 5.96 -31.42
C LYS A 148 3.90 6.15 -31.12
N LEU A 149 4.36 5.70 -29.94
CA LEU A 149 5.76 5.78 -29.54
C LEU A 149 6.66 4.95 -30.46
N ARG A 150 6.24 3.72 -30.78
CA ARG A 150 6.97 2.80 -31.67
C ARG A 150 7.11 3.29 -33.11
N ARG A 151 6.30 4.25 -33.57
CA ARG A 151 6.43 4.85 -34.91
C ARG A 151 7.47 5.97 -34.98
N ARG A 152 7.97 6.46 -33.85
CA ARG A 152 8.95 7.56 -33.76
C ARG A 152 10.39 7.09 -33.53
N VAL A 153 10.57 5.81 -33.21
CA VAL A 153 11.88 5.15 -33.05
C VAL A 153 12.06 4.22 -34.22
#